data_AF-A0A969JDI7-F1
#
_entry.id   AF-A0A969JDI7-F1
#
_cell.length_a   1.000
_cell.length_b   1.000
_cell.length_c   1.000
_cell.angle_alpha   90.00
_cell.angle_beta   90.00
_cell.angle_gamma   90.00
#
_symmetry.space_group_name_H-M   'P 1'
#
loop_
_entity.id
_entity.type
_entity.pdbx_description
1 polymer ?
#
loop_
_entity_poly.entity_id
_entity_poly.type
_entity_poly.pdbx_seq_one_letter_code
_entity_poly.pdbx_strand_id
1 'polypeptide(L)'
;AIHGFGGVWGTLSVALLGDLDLLDKGLSRYHQLGIQLLGVLVAFVWAFGVSYLILSILNRISPLRVSLEEEDIGLNVSEHGAKTEIYDLFQVMDRQAATQDFSLRVPEEPFTEVGKIARRYNQVMARVEHYANQLQRFNLQLERTVAERTAELAAANQELQRLDAVKDQFLANTSHELRTPLNGIIGLAESMLDGVAGPLVPQQAENLKLIAQSGRRLANLVNDIVDFSQLRENQLQLQLRPVRLRTLGRI
;
A
#
# COMPACT_ATOMS: atom_id res chain seq x y z
N ALA A 1 -1.02 -61.21 -24.52
CA ALA A 1 -0.62 -62.00 -25.71
C ALA A 1 0.73 -62.71 -25.52
N ILE A 2 1.77 -61.99 -25.08
CA ILE A 2 3.16 -62.49 -25.03
C ILE A 2 3.32 -63.81 -24.24
N HIS A 3 2.82 -63.88 -22.99
CA HIS A 3 3.00 -65.09 -22.17
C HIS A 3 2.04 -66.23 -22.53
N GLY A 4 0.76 -65.93 -22.79
CA GLY A 4 -0.23 -66.96 -23.11
C GLY A 4 0.05 -67.66 -24.44
N PHE A 5 0.22 -66.88 -25.52
CA PHE A 5 0.48 -67.44 -26.84
C PHE A 5 1.88 -68.07 -26.95
N GLY A 6 2.89 -67.40 -26.37
CA GLY A 6 4.26 -67.93 -26.31
C GLY A 6 4.34 -69.25 -25.55
N GLY A 7 3.62 -69.37 -24.43
CA GLY A 7 3.53 -70.61 -23.67
C GLY A 7 2.88 -71.74 -24.46
N VAL A 8 1.74 -71.49 -25.12
CA VAL A 8 1.06 -72.48 -25.96
C VAL A 8 1.95 -72.96 -27.10
N TRP A 9 2.59 -72.04 -27.83
CA TRP A 9 3.49 -72.38 -28.92
C TRP A 9 4.72 -73.16 -28.44
N GLY A 10 5.31 -72.76 -27.31
CA GLY A 10 6.43 -73.47 -26.68
C GLY A 10 6.07 -74.91 -26.34
N THR A 11 4.91 -75.13 -25.70
CA THR A 11 4.44 -76.46 -25.30
C THR A 11 4.16 -77.36 -26.51
N LEU A 12 3.57 -76.82 -27.58
CA LEU A 12 3.36 -77.59 -28.82
C LEU A 12 4.66 -77.88 -29.58
N SER A 13 5.64 -76.97 -29.51
CA SER A 13 6.95 -77.14 -30.13
C SER A 13 7.73 -78.31 -29.53
N VAL A 14 7.51 -78.65 -28.25
CA VAL A 14 8.10 -79.85 -27.63
C VAL A 14 7.69 -81.13 -28.36
N ALA A 15 6.43 -81.27 -28.77
CA ALA A 15 5.98 -82.43 -29.53
C ALA A 15 6.47 -82.43 -30.99
N LEU A 16 6.61 -81.24 -31.59
CA LEU A 16 7.00 -81.10 -33.00
C LEU A 16 8.50 -81.28 -33.22
N LEU A 17 9.33 -80.70 -32.35
CA LEU A 17 10.78 -80.57 -32.52
C LEU A 17 11.59 -81.28 -31.43
N GLY A 18 10.96 -81.77 -30.37
CA GLY A 18 11.62 -82.48 -29.29
C GLY A 18 12.15 -83.87 -29.70
N ASP A 19 13.13 -84.33 -28.94
CA ASP A 19 13.73 -85.66 -29.04
C ASP A 19 12.81 -86.69 -28.38
N LEU A 20 12.34 -87.66 -29.17
CA LEU A 20 11.38 -88.66 -28.72
C LEU A 20 12.00 -89.67 -27.76
N ASP A 21 13.32 -89.91 -27.85
CA ASP A 21 14.02 -90.85 -26.97
C ASP A 21 14.10 -90.35 -25.52
N LEU A 22 13.95 -89.03 -25.33
CA LEU A 22 13.93 -88.35 -24.04
C LEU A 22 12.51 -88.11 -23.50
N LEU A 23 11.49 -88.03 -24.38
CA LEU A 23 10.14 -87.59 -24.01
C LEU A 23 9.21 -88.74 -23.62
N ASP A 24 9.29 -89.89 -24.30
CA ASP A 24 8.77 -91.18 -23.80
C ASP A 24 9.10 -92.31 -24.79
N LYS A 25 9.65 -93.44 -24.31
CA LYS A 25 10.12 -94.53 -25.17
C LYS A 25 8.98 -95.41 -25.65
N GLY A 26 8.30 -94.99 -26.72
CA GLY A 26 7.33 -95.81 -27.43
C GLY A 26 6.17 -95.06 -28.08
N LEU A 27 6.05 -93.74 -27.86
CA LEU A 27 4.98 -92.93 -28.44
C LEU A 27 5.43 -92.26 -29.75
N SER A 28 4.56 -92.30 -30.77
CA SER A 28 4.81 -91.56 -32.00
C SER A 28 4.60 -90.05 -31.79
N ARG A 29 5.19 -89.21 -32.66
CA ARG A 29 5.03 -87.74 -32.62
C ARG A 29 3.56 -87.30 -32.57
N TYR A 30 2.66 -88.01 -33.24
CA TYR A 30 1.23 -87.72 -33.22
C TYR A 30 0.60 -87.90 -31.82
N HIS A 31 1.02 -88.92 -31.08
CA HIS A 31 0.57 -89.13 -29.70
C HIS A 31 1.11 -88.04 -28.77
N GLN A 32 2.39 -87.66 -28.92
CA GLN A 32 2.98 -86.55 -28.17
C GLN A 32 2.28 -85.22 -28.45
N LEU A 33 1.93 -84.94 -29.71
CA LEU A 33 1.17 -83.74 -30.07
C LEU A 33 -0.21 -83.72 -29.40
N GLY A 34 -0.90 -84.86 -29.34
CA GLY A 34 -2.17 -85.01 -28.63
C GLY A 34 -2.05 -84.73 -27.12
N ILE A 35 -0.98 -85.25 -26.49
CA ILE A 35 -0.70 -85.01 -25.06
C ILE A 35 -0.45 -83.52 -24.80
N GLN A 36 0.38 -82.86 -25.60
CA GLN A 36 0.67 -81.44 -25.42
C GLN A 36 -0.55 -80.55 -25.67
N LEU A 37 -1.39 -80.89 -26.66
CA LEU A 37 -2.67 -80.19 -26.90
C LEU A 37 -3.62 -80.33 -25.70
N LEU A 38 -3.75 -81.53 -25.15
CA LEU A 38 -4.56 -81.76 -23.95
C LEU A 38 -4.02 -80.96 -22.76
N GLY A 39 -2.70 -80.95 -22.55
CA GLY A 39 -2.06 -80.18 -21.50
C GLY A 39 -2.33 -78.67 -21.62
N VAL A 40 -2.20 -78.12 -22.83
CA VAL A 40 -2.55 -76.72 -23.12
C VAL A 40 -4.02 -76.43 -22.80
N LEU A 41 -4.94 -77.31 -23.23
CA LEU A 41 -6.37 -77.13 -23.00
C LEU A 41 -6.70 -77.15 -21.51
N VAL A 42 -6.17 -78.10 -20.76
CA VAL A 42 -6.38 -78.21 -19.30
C VAL A 42 -5.81 -76.98 -18.58
N ALA A 43 -4.59 -76.55 -18.93
CA ALA A 43 -3.98 -75.37 -18.35
C ALA A 43 -4.79 -74.10 -18.63
N PHE A 44 -5.32 -73.95 -19.85
CA PHE A 44 -6.18 -72.83 -20.21
C PHE A 44 -7.49 -72.84 -19.43
N VAL A 45 -8.21 -73.97 -19.42
CA VAL A 45 -9.49 -74.09 -18.70
C VAL A 45 -9.30 -73.84 -17.21
N TRP A 46 -8.23 -74.37 -16.62
CA TRP A 46 -7.93 -74.14 -15.21
C TRP A 46 -7.59 -72.68 -14.93
N ALA A 47 -6.59 -72.11 -15.61
CA ALA A 47 -6.14 -70.75 -15.33
C ALA A 47 -7.22 -69.72 -15.68
N PHE A 48 -7.78 -69.77 -16.88
CA PHE A 48 -8.81 -68.82 -17.30
C PHE A 48 -10.13 -69.05 -16.57
N GLY A 49 -10.59 -70.30 -16.46
CA GLY A 49 -11.88 -70.62 -15.84
C GLY A 49 -11.91 -70.30 -14.35
N VAL A 50 -10.88 -70.69 -13.60
CA VAL A 50 -10.79 -70.38 -12.16
C VAL A 50 -10.64 -68.89 -11.92
N SER A 51 -9.74 -68.21 -12.64
CA SER A 51 -9.58 -66.75 -12.51
C SER A 51 -10.86 -66.01 -12.90
N TYR A 52 -11.54 -66.42 -13.97
CA TYR A 52 -12.81 -65.83 -14.38
C TYR A 52 -13.88 -66.01 -13.29
N LEU A 53 -14.00 -67.21 -12.72
CA LEU A 53 -14.96 -67.47 -11.65
C LEU A 53 -14.67 -66.62 -10.42
N ILE A 54 -13.41 -66.56 -9.97
CA ILE A 54 -13.00 -65.75 -8.82
C ILE A 54 -13.29 -64.27 -9.07
N LEU A 55 -12.84 -63.73 -10.21
CA LEU A 55 -13.05 -62.32 -10.56
C LEU A 55 -14.54 -62.00 -10.73
N SER A 56 -15.34 -62.93 -11.25
CA SER A 56 -16.79 -62.76 -11.39
C SER A 56 -17.50 -62.70 -10.03
N ILE A 57 -17.11 -63.57 -9.09
CA ILE A 57 -17.62 -63.55 -7.71
C ILE A 57 -17.23 -62.24 -7.03
N LEU A 58 -15.96 -61.85 -7.12
CA LEU A 58 -15.47 -60.60 -6.54
C LEU A 58 -16.23 -59.40 -7.12
N ASN A 59 -16.41 -59.33 -8.44
CA ASN A 59 -17.14 -58.26 -9.11
C ASN A 59 -18.61 -58.16 -8.70
N ARG A 60 -19.20 -59.26 -8.18
CA ARG A 60 -20.57 -59.26 -7.66
C ARG A 60 -20.67 -58.72 -6.24
N ILE A 61 -19.61 -58.80 -5.45
CA ILE A 61 -19.53 -58.27 -4.08
C ILE A 61 -19.08 -56.81 -4.11
N SER A 62 -18.06 -56.52 -4.91
CA SER A 62 -17.47 -55.20 -5.09
C SER A 62 -17.12 -55.02 -6.57
N PRO A 63 -17.74 -54.05 -7.28
CA PRO A 63 -17.43 -53.81 -8.68
C PRO A 63 -15.93 -53.57 -8.87
N LEU A 64 -15.29 -54.40 -9.70
CA LEU A 64 -13.85 -54.29 -9.99
C LEU A 64 -13.54 -53.13 -10.94
N ARG A 65 -14.57 -52.63 -11.64
CA ARG A 65 -14.45 -51.46 -12.52
C ARG A 65 -14.96 -50.23 -11.79
N VAL A 66 -14.15 -49.18 -11.79
CA VAL A 66 -14.54 -47.85 -11.33
C VAL A 66 -15.66 -47.27 -12.21
N SER A 67 -16.37 -46.25 -11.70
CA SER A 67 -17.36 -45.55 -12.53
C SER A 67 -16.69 -44.86 -13.72
N LEU A 68 -17.45 -44.60 -14.80
CA LEU A 68 -16.94 -43.89 -15.98
C LEU A 68 -16.44 -42.48 -15.65
N GLU A 69 -17.01 -41.85 -14.61
CA GLU A 69 -16.61 -40.53 -14.13
C GLU A 69 -15.25 -40.60 -13.40
N GLU A 70 -15.04 -41.61 -12.56
CA GLU A 70 -13.75 -41.85 -11.89
C GLU A 70 -12.65 -42.33 -12.86
N GLU A 71 -13.04 -43.05 -13.92
CA GLU A 71 -12.14 -43.48 -15.00
C GLU A 71 -11.58 -42.27 -15.78
N ASP A 72 -12.40 -41.21 -15.97
CA ASP A 72 -12.02 -39.96 -16.65
C ASP A 72 -11.17 -39.04 -15.76
N ILE A 73 -11.46 -39.02 -14.45
CA ILE A 73 -10.73 -38.23 -13.44
C ILE A 73 -9.35 -38.83 -13.13
N GLY A 74 -9.17 -40.13 -13.32
CA GLY A 74 -7.93 -40.85 -13.07
C GLY A 74 -7.75 -41.27 -11.60
N LEU A 75 -7.24 -42.48 -11.39
CA LEU A 75 -7.13 -43.16 -10.08
C LEU A 75 -6.32 -42.40 -9.02
N ASN A 76 -5.47 -41.44 -9.39
CA ASN A 76 -4.66 -40.65 -8.44
C ASN A 76 -5.46 -39.60 -7.64
N VAL A 77 -6.59 -39.12 -8.15
CA VAL A 77 -7.36 -38.02 -7.53
C VAL A 77 -8.27 -38.52 -6.41
N SER A 78 -8.74 -39.77 -6.50
CA SER A 78 -9.79 -40.28 -5.62
C SER A 78 -9.28 -40.70 -4.24
N GLU A 79 -8.02 -41.14 -4.11
CA GLU A 79 -7.60 -41.82 -2.88
C GLU A 79 -7.05 -40.88 -1.80
N HIS A 80 -6.07 -39.99 -2.07
CA HIS A 80 -5.45 -39.18 -0.98
C HIS A 80 -4.85 -37.81 -1.35
N GLY A 81 -4.61 -37.47 -2.63
CA GLY A 81 -3.90 -36.24 -3.01
C GLY A 81 -4.68 -34.93 -2.78
N ALA A 82 -5.92 -34.87 -3.24
CA ALA A 82 -6.69 -33.62 -3.27
C ALA A 82 -7.01 -33.04 -1.88
N LYS A 83 -7.17 -33.87 -0.85
CA LYS A 83 -7.43 -33.40 0.52
C LYS A 83 -6.21 -32.74 1.17
N THR A 84 -5.02 -33.28 0.90
CA THR A 84 -3.77 -32.76 1.47
C THR A 84 -3.42 -31.40 0.85
N GLU A 85 -3.56 -31.26 -0.46
CA GLU A 85 -3.28 -29.99 -1.17
C GLU A 85 -4.15 -28.82 -0.67
N ILE A 86 -5.43 -29.08 -0.44
CA ILE A 86 -6.36 -28.07 0.09
C ILE A 86 -5.99 -27.68 1.53
N TYR A 87 -5.59 -28.65 2.35
CA TYR A 87 -5.15 -28.39 3.71
C TYR A 87 -3.91 -27.49 3.73
N ASP A 88 -2.89 -27.80 2.91
CA ASP A 88 -1.66 -27.01 2.83
C ASP A 88 -1.94 -25.58 2.34
N LEU A 89 -2.84 -25.42 1.37
CA LEU A 89 -3.33 -24.11 0.92
C LEU A 89 -3.92 -23.31 2.07
N PHE A 90 -4.89 -23.87 2.81
CA PHE A 90 -5.53 -23.15 3.91
C PHE A 90 -4.57 -22.86 5.06
N GLN A 91 -3.67 -23.78 5.38
CA GLN A 91 -2.69 -23.57 6.45
C GLN A 91 -1.79 -22.36 6.17
N VAL A 92 -1.35 -22.18 4.92
CA VAL A 92 -0.56 -21.00 4.53
C VAL A 92 -1.40 -19.73 4.59
N MET A 93 -2.64 -19.77 4.10
CA MET A 93 -3.56 -18.62 4.15
C MET A 93 -3.85 -18.16 5.58
N ASP A 94 -4.11 -19.11 6.49
CA ASP A 94 -4.35 -18.83 7.91
C ASP A 94 -3.11 -18.23 8.57
N ARG A 95 -1.92 -18.76 8.23
CA ARG A 95 -0.66 -18.21 8.73
C ARG A 95 -0.40 -16.80 8.21
N GLN A 96 -0.66 -16.53 6.94
CA GLN A 96 -0.57 -15.18 6.37
C GLN A 96 -1.54 -14.22 7.06
N ALA A 97 -2.78 -14.63 7.30
CA ALA A 97 -3.77 -13.81 8.00
C ALA A 97 -3.37 -13.52 9.46
N ALA A 98 -2.85 -14.53 10.17
CA ALA A 98 -2.45 -14.40 11.57
C ALA A 98 -1.16 -13.57 11.76
N THR A 99 -0.20 -13.69 10.84
CA THR A 99 1.12 -13.05 10.95
C THR A 99 1.25 -11.76 10.14
N GLN A 100 0.34 -11.53 9.19
CA GLN A 100 0.43 -10.48 8.17
C GLN A 100 1.70 -10.58 7.30
N ASP A 101 2.36 -11.74 7.30
CA ASP A 101 3.50 -12.01 6.44
C ASP A 101 3.04 -12.46 5.06
N PHE A 102 2.83 -11.48 4.18
CA PHE A 102 2.47 -11.73 2.79
C PHE A 102 3.65 -12.13 1.91
N SER A 103 4.85 -12.36 2.45
CA SER A 103 5.98 -12.91 1.68
C SER A 103 5.86 -14.43 1.49
N LEU A 104 5.14 -15.10 2.40
CA LEU A 104 4.83 -16.52 2.30
C LEU A 104 4.06 -16.80 1.01
N ARG A 105 4.30 -17.97 0.42
CA ARG A 105 3.61 -18.43 -0.80
C ARG A 105 3.02 -19.79 -0.55
N VAL A 106 1.87 -20.01 -1.16
CA VAL A 106 1.20 -21.30 -1.15
C VAL A 106 1.95 -22.25 -2.10
N PRO A 107 2.16 -23.54 -1.74
CA PRO A 107 2.71 -24.53 -2.67
C PRO A 107 1.85 -24.68 -3.93
N GLU A 108 2.51 -24.79 -5.09
CA GLU A 108 1.84 -24.96 -6.39
C GLU A 108 2.08 -26.38 -6.92
N GLU A 109 1.09 -27.25 -6.75
CA GLU A 109 1.15 -28.60 -7.32
C GLU A 109 0.80 -28.60 -8.82
N PRO A 110 1.67 -29.14 -9.70
CA PRO A 110 1.41 -29.17 -11.13
C PRO A 110 0.19 -30.03 -11.49
N PHE A 111 -0.57 -29.57 -12.47
CA PHE A 111 -1.69 -30.32 -13.07
C PHE A 111 -2.89 -30.60 -12.13
N THR A 112 -2.98 -29.91 -10.98
CA THR A 112 -4.15 -29.98 -10.08
C THR A 112 -4.97 -28.68 -10.09
N GLU A 113 -6.27 -28.76 -9.77
CA GLU A 113 -7.12 -27.58 -9.65
C GLU A 113 -6.71 -26.68 -8.47
N VAL A 114 -6.25 -27.30 -7.37
CA VAL A 114 -5.74 -26.58 -6.20
C VAL A 114 -4.46 -25.82 -6.55
N GLY A 115 -3.54 -26.44 -7.30
CA GLY A 115 -2.34 -25.77 -7.80
C GLY A 115 -2.64 -24.58 -8.72
N LYS A 116 -3.69 -24.65 -9.55
CA LYS A 116 -4.16 -23.49 -10.33
C LYS A 116 -4.64 -22.36 -9.42
N ILE A 117 -5.37 -22.66 -8.35
CA ILE A 117 -5.83 -21.69 -7.36
C ILE A 117 -4.62 -21.07 -6.63
N ALA A 118 -3.69 -21.90 -6.15
CA ALA A 118 -2.47 -21.46 -5.47
C ALA A 118 -1.66 -20.49 -6.33
N ARG A 119 -1.50 -20.78 -7.63
CA ARG A 119 -0.82 -19.85 -8.56
C ARG A 119 -1.51 -18.50 -8.67
N ARG A 120 -2.83 -18.48 -8.83
CA ARG A 120 -3.59 -17.22 -8.92
C ARG A 120 -3.54 -16.45 -7.62
N TYR A 121 -3.62 -17.15 -6.49
CA TYR A 121 -3.48 -16.57 -5.17
C TYR A 121 -2.10 -15.93 -4.96
N ASN A 122 -1.02 -16.66 -5.30
CA ASN A 122 0.35 -16.16 -5.25
C ASN A 122 0.55 -14.89 -6.11
N GLN A 123 -0.10 -14.80 -7.28
CA GLN A 123 -0.10 -13.58 -8.11
C GLN A 123 -0.76 -12.39 -7.41
N VAL A 124 -1.86 -12.62 -6.68
CA VAL A 124 -2.51 -11.58 -5.88
C VAL A 124 -1.62 -11.19 -4.70
N MET A 125 -1.03 -12.15 -3.99
CA MET A 125 -0.12 -11.87 -2.87
C MET A 125 1.10 -11.06 -3.30
N ALA A 126 1.68 -11.35 -4.47
CA ALA A 126 2.78 -10.56 -5.02
C ALA A 126 2.39 -9.08 -5.25
N ARG A 127 1.14 -8.82 -5.68
CA ARG A 127 0.64 -7.44 -5.84
C ARG A 127 0.37 -6.78 -4.49
N VAL A 128 -0.17 -7.51 -3.52
CA VAL A 128 -0.38 -7.00 -2.15
C VAL A 128 0.95 -6.60 -1.52
N GLU A 129 1.97 -7.47 -1.60
CA GLU A 129 3.32 -7.19 -1.12
C GLU A 129 3.94 -5.98 -1.83
N HIS A 130 3.75 -5.87 -3.16
CA HIS A 130 4.22 -4.71 -3.91
C HIS A 130 3.59 -3.40 -3.41
N TYR A 131 2.26 -3.36 -3.24
CA TYR A 131 1.57 -2.17 -2.76
C TYR A 131 1.90 -1.85 -1.30
N ALA A 132 2.05 -2.85 -0.43
CA ALA A 132 2.47 -2.65 0.95
C ALA A 132 3.84 -1.96 1.02
N ASN A 133 4.81 -2.45 0.23
CA ASN A 133 6.14 -1.85 0.14
C ASN A 133 6.10 -0.42 -0.47
N GLN A 134 5.26 -0.19 -1.48
CA GLN A 134 5.07 1.15 -2.05
C GLN A 134 4.49 2.12 -1.03
N LEU A 135 3.46 1.71 -0.30
CA LEU A 135 2.81 2.54 0.72
C LEU A 135 3.78 2.89 1.85
N GLN A 136 4.60 1.93 2.29
CA GLN A 136 5.63 2.19 3.29
C GLN A 136 6.66 3.23 2.81
N ARG A 137 7.15 3.09 1.57
CA ARG A 137 8.07 4.07 0.98
C ARG A 137 7.43 5.45 0.83
N PHE A 138 6.18 5.49 0.40
CA PHE A 138 5.42 6.72 0.26
C PHE A 138 5.22 7.41 1.61
N ASN A 139 4.87 6.67 2.66
CA ASN A 139 4.73 7.21 4.02
C ASN A 139 6.05 7.81 4.52
N LEU A 140 7.17 7.11 4.36
CA LEU A 140 8.48 7.63 4.75
C LEU A 140 8.86 8.91 3.99
N GLN A 141 8.56 8.96 2.69
CA GLN A 141 8.79 10.16 1.87
C GLN A 141 7.88 11.32 2.28
N LEU A 142 6.62 11.03 2.60
CA LEU A 142 5.65 12.01 3.05
C LEU A 142 6.05 12.60 4.41
N GLU A 143 6.43 11.75 5.37
CA GLU A 143 6.93 12.17 6.68
C GLU A 143 8.15 13.10 6.55
N ARG A 144 9.10 12.73 5.68
CA ARG A 144 10.27 13.58 5.39
C ARG A 144 9.86 14.91 4.78
N THR A 145 8.99 14.90 3.78
CA THR A 145 8.54 16.12 3.09
C THR A 145 7.79 17.04 4.06
N VAL A 146 6.94 16.47 4.91
CA VAL A 146 6.22 17.22 5.95
C VAL A 146 7.21 17.85 6.92
N ALA A 147 8.20 17.09 7.42
CA ALA A 147 9.22 17.62 8.33
C ALA A 147 10.03 18.76 7.71
N GLU A 148 10.48 18.61 6.45
CA GLU A 148 11.20 19.64 5.71
C GLU A 148 10.34 20.90 5.54
N ARG A 149 9.08 20.77 5.10
CA ARG A 149 8.18 21.92 4.92
C ARG A 149 7.79 22.59 6.23
N THR A 150 7.59 21.83 7.29
CA THR A 150 7.32 22.39 8.62
C THR A 150 8.51 23.18 9.13
N ALA A 151 9.73 22.71 8.93
CA ALA A 151 10.95 23.43 9.31
C ALA A 151 11.12 24.72 8.50
N GLU A 152 10.91 24.68 7.17
CA GLU A 152 10.92 25.87 6.30
C GLU A 152 9.88 26.90 6.75
N LEU A 153 8.65 26.47 7.02
CA LEU A 153 7.57 27.34 7.44
C LEU A 153 7.85 27.96 8.82
N ALA A 154 8.41 27.20 9.76
CA ALA A 154 8.81 27.70 11.07
C ALA A 154 9.90 28.78 10.94
N ALA A 155 10.92 28.54 10.11
CA ALA A 155 11.97 29.51 9.86
C ALA A 155 11.43 30.79 9.20
N ALA A 156 10.56 30.65 8.19
CA ALA A 156 9.92 31.79 7.51
C ALA A 156 9.05 32.61 8.47
N ASN A 157 8.28 31.96 9.35
CA ASN A 157 7.49 32.65 10.37
C ASN A 157 8.36 33.38 11.39
N GLN A 158 9.46 32.77 11.83
CA GLN A 158 10.39 33.42 12.75
C GLN A 158 11.02 34.66 12.12
N GLU A 159 11.42 34.59 10.85
CA GLU A 159 11.97 35.75 10.14
C GLU A 159 10.90 36.83 9.93
N LEU A 160 9.67 36.44 9.61
CA LEU A 160 8.55 37.39 9.49
C LEU A 160 8.29 38.12 10.81
N GLN A 161 8.27 37.40 11.94
CA GLN A 161 8.13 38.00 13.28
C GLN A 161 9.29 38.95 13.60
N ARG A 162 10.52 38.58 13.23
CA ARG A 162 11.69 39.44 13.42
C ARG A 162 11.58 40.73 12.60
N LEU A 163 11.15 40.63 11.34
CA LEU A 163 10.95 41.78 10.46
C LEU A 163 9.82 42.68 10.96
N ASP A 164 8.73 42.11 11.49
CA ASP A 164 7.63 42.89 12.05
C ASP A 164 8.10 43.69 13.27
N ALA A 165 8.82 43.06 14.20
CA ALA A 165 9.40 43.77 15.35
C ALA A 165 10.37 44.89 14.94
N VAL A 166 11.17 44.68 13.89
CA VAL A 166 12.05 45.72 13.34
C VAL A 166 11.25 46.86 12.70
N LYS A 167 10.16 46.55 11.99
CA LYS A 167 9.23 47.54 11.43
C LYS A 167 8.65 48.42 12.53
N ASP A 168 8.22 47.82 13.62
CA ASP A 168 7.54 48.52 14.73
C ASP A 168 8.51 49.44 15.44
N GLN A 169 9.73 48.93 15.72
CA GLN A 169 10.80 49.74 16.30
C GLN A 169 11.17 50.92 15.41
N PHE A 170 11.24 50.70 14.09
CA PHE A 170 11.54 51.76 13.13
C PHE A 170 10.46 52.85 13.13
N LEU A 171 9.18 52.46 13.09
CA LEU A 171 8.06 53.41 13.09
C LEU A 171 8.00 54.19 14.40
N ALA A 172 8.17 53.54 15.55
CA ALA A 172 8.20 54.20 16.85
C ALA A 172 9.34 55.22 16.95
N ASN A 173 10.57 54.81 16.63
CA ASN A 173 11.75 55.67 16.70
C ASN A 173 11.64 56.87 15.76
N THR A 174 11.35 56.62 14.49
CA THR A 174 11.27 57.67 13.47
C THR A 174 10.19 58.69 13.83
N SER A 175 9.05 58.24 14.34
CA SER A 175 7.96 59.15 14.71
C SER A 175 8.30 60.02 15.91
N HIS A 176 8.98 59.47 16.92
CA HIS A 176 9.49 60.25 18.06
C HIS A 176 10.56 61.26 17.64
N GLU A 177 11.50 60.84 16.79
CA GLU A 177 12.56 61.69 16.27
C GLU A 177 12.02 62.81 15.38
N LEU A 178 10.91 62.60 14.65
CA LEU A 178 10.25 63.64 13.86
C LEU A 178 9.39 64.57 14.70
N ARG A 179 8.70 64.07 15.75
CA ARG A 179 7.83 64.88 16.61
C ARG A 179 8.60 65.97 17.35
N THR A 180 9.82 65.67 17.80
CA THR A 180 10.67 66.59 18.57
C THR A 180 11.03 67.88 17.81
N PRO A 181 11.68 67.85 16.62
CA PRO A 181 11.99 69.04 15.85
C PRO A 181 10.74 69.75 15.35
N LEU A 182 9.67 69.00 15.04
CA LEU A 182 8.41 69.57 14.57
C LEU A 182 7.72 70.40 15.66
N ASN A 183 7.67 69.90 16.89
CA ASN A 183 7.19 70.66 18.04
C ASN A 183 8.06 71.89 18.31
N GLY A 184 9.39 71.79 18.10
CA GLY A 184 10.29 72.93 18.18
C GLY A 184 9.97 74.01 17.13
N ILE A 185 9.75 73.63 15.88
CA ILE A 185 9.38 74.55 14.79
C ILE A 185 8.03 75.21 15.06
N ILE A 186 7.02 74.43 15.49
CA ILE A 186 5.70 74.96 15.84
C ILE A 186 5.82 75.94 17.02
N GLY A 187 6.50 75.54 18.10
CA GLY A 187 6.64 76.35 19.31
C GLY A 187 7.42 77.65 19.08
N LEU A 188 8.48 77.61 18.27
CA LEU A 188 9.21 78.83 17.85
C LEU A 188 8.31 79.75 17.02
N ALA A 189 7.57 79.20 16.04
CA ALA A 189 6.66 80.00 15.22
C ALA A 189 5.53 80.64 16.03
N GLU A 190 4.95 79.90 16.98
CA GLU A 190 3.94 80.42 17.91
C GLU A 190 4.51 81.47 18.86
N SER A 191 5.68 81.24 19.45
CA SER A 191 6.33 82.20 20.35
C SER A 191 6.62 83.54 19.65
N MET A 192 7.05 83.51 18.38
CA MET A 192 7.22 84.71 17.58
C MET A 192 5.88 85.41 17.30
N LEU A 193 4.81 84.65 17.03
CA LEU A 193 3.46 85.20 16.85
C LEU A 193 2.89 85.84 18.12
N ASP A 194 3.22 85.30 19.28
CA ASP A 194 2.84 85.83 20.61
C ASP A 194 3.64 87.08 21.02
N GLY A 195 4.57 87.53 20.16
CA GLY A 195 5.32 88.78 20.35
C GLY A 195 6.56 88.65 21.22
N VAL A 196 6.99 87.42 21.56
CA VAL A 196 8.18 87.19 22.41
C VAL A 196 9.47 87.71 21.76
N ALA A 197 9.53 87.72 20.43
CA ALA A 197 10.67 88.24 19.65
C ALA A 197 10.53 89.73 19.23
N GLY A 198 9.49 90.43 19.72
CA GLY A 198 9.17 91.81 19.34
C GLY A 198 8.11 91.94 18.24
N PRO A 199 7.84 93.17 17.74
CA PRO A 199 6.78 93.43 16.78
C PRO A 199 7.06 92.78 15.41
N LEU A 200 6.07 92.11 14.85
CA LEU A 200 6.14 91.50 13.52
C LEU A 200 5.49 92.39 12.46
N VAL A 201 6.09 92.42 11.25
CA VAL A 201 5.45 93.01 10.06
C VAL A 201 4.32 92.08 9.60
N PRO A 202 3.18 92.57 9.05
CA PRO A 202 2.03 91.73 8.71
C PRO A 202 2.35 90.47 7.89
N GLN A 203 3.24 90.57 6.90
CA GLN A 203 3.66 89.44 6.07
C GLN A 203 4.43 88.35 6.86
N GLN A 204 5.24 88.74 7.84
CA GLN A 204 5.97 87.80 8.70
C GLN A 204 5.00 87.00 9.58
N ALA A 205 3.97 87.67 10.11
CA ALA A 205 2.94 87.02 10.90
C ALA A 205 2.11 86.02 10.07
N GLU A 206 1.77 86.33 8.81
CA GLU A 206 1.11 85.35 7.93
C GLU A 206 1.99 84.14 7.63
N ASN A 207 3.28 84.35 7.32
CA ASN A 207 4.20 83.25 7.03
C ASN A 207 4.40 82.34 8.26
N LEU A 208 4.54 82.91 9.46
CA LEU A 208 4.66 82.15 10.71
C LEU A 208 3.38 81.35 11.02
N LYS A 209 2.19 81.91 10.75
CA LYS A 209 0.92 81.18 10.86
C LYS A 209 0.89 79.98 9.91
N LEU A 210 1.33 80.15 8.67
CA LEU A 210 1.40 79.07 7.69
C LEU A 210 2.39 77.96 8.10
N ILE A 211 3.56 78.34 8.64
CA ILE A 211 4.56 77.40 9.17
C ILE A 211 3.96 76.61 10.35
N ALA A 212 3.37 77.30 11.33
CA ALA A 212 2.78 76.65 12.51
C ALA A 212 1.60 75.73 12.14
N GLN A 213 0.73 76.14 11.21
CA GLN A 213 -0.37 75.30 10.72
C GLN A 213 0.15 74.08 9.95
N SER A 214 1.16 74.25 9.11
CA SER A 214 1.73 73.14 8.34
C SER A 214 2.50 72.17 9.23
N GLY A 215 3.22 72.68 10.24
CA GLY A 215 3.86 71.87 11.27
C GLY A 215 2.85 71.03 12.04
N ARG A 216 1.74 71.62 12.49
CA ARG A 216 0.65 70.88 13.17
C ARG A 216 0.04 69.79 12.30
N ARG A 217 -0.23 70.09 11.02
CA ARG A 217 -0.77 69.09 10.08
C ARG A 217 0.19 67.90 9.93
N LEU A 218 1.49 68.16 9.79
CA LEU A 218 2.48 67.11 9.69
C LEU A 218 2.58 66.31 11.00
N ALA A 219 2.45 66.95 12.17
CA ALA A 219 2.53 66.29 13.46
C ALA A 219 1.38 65.30 13.66
N ASN A 220 0.18 65.72 13.25
CA ASN A 220 -0.99 64.86 13.25
C ASN A 220 -0.82 63.68 12.30
N LEU A 221 -0.33 63.91 11.08
CA LEU A 221 -0.09 62.83 10.12
C LEU A 221 0.93 61.80 10.63
N VAL A 222 2.00 62.25 11.29
CA VAL A 222 2.98 61.35 11.93
C VAL A 222 2.32 60.53 13.04
N ASN A 223 1.45 61.14 13.86
CA ASN A 223 0.71 60.40 14.88
C ASN A 223 -0.26 59.38 14.26
N ASP A 224 -1.00 59.76 13.22
CA ASP A 224 -1.97 58.89 12.56
C ASP A 224 -1.30 57.62 11.98
N ILE A 225 -0.07 57.75 11.46
CA ILE A 225 0.70 56.62 10.94
C ILE A 225 1.10 55.65 12.07
N VAL A 226 1.48 56.16 13.24
CA VAL A 226 1.81 55.35 14.41
C VAL A 226 0.57 54.64 14.93
N ASP A 227 -0.54 55.37 15.08
CA ASP A 227 -1.80 54.83 15.58
C ASP A 227 -2.33 53.74 14.65
N PHE A 228 -2.20 53.93 13.32
CA PHE A 228 -2.57 52.92 12.34
C PHE A 228 -1.71 51.64 12.46
N SER A 229 -0.41 51.76 12.70
CA SER A 229 0.47 50.61 12.91
C SER A 229 0.06 49.81 14.16
N GLN A 230 -0.17 50.50 15.28
CA GLN A 230 -0.59 49.87 16.54
C GLN A 230 -1.96 49.21 16.44
N LEU A 231 -2.89 49.81 15.68
CA LEU A 231 -4.23 49.25 15.44
C LEU A 231 -4.17 47.94 14.64
N ARG A 232 -3.30 47.87 13.63
CA ARG A 232 -3.12 46.67 12.78
C ARG A 232 -2.60 45.47 13.56
N GLU A 233 -1.82 45.70 14.61
CA GLU A 233 -1.24 44.66 15.48
C GLU A 233 -2.09 44.36 16.72
N ASN A 234 -3.32 44.91 16.80
CA ASN A 234 -4.21 44.76 17.95
C ASN A 234 -3.61 45.25 19.29
N GLN A 235 -2.60 46.12 19.25
CA GLN A 235 -1.90 46.64 20.41
C GLN A 235 -2.55 47.89 21.02
N LEU A 236 -3.65 48.37 20.43
CA LEU A 236 -4.31 49.61 20.82
C LEU A 236 -5.10 49.42 22.13
N GLN A 237 -4.52 49.86 23.24
CA GLN A 237 -5.15 49.76 24.56
C GLN A 237 -6.16 50.88 24.78
N LEU A 238 -7.45 50.53 24.77
CA LEU A 238 -8.52 51.48 25.05
C LEU A 238 -8.61 51.80 26.54
N GLN A 239 -8.41 53.07 26.90
CA GLN A 239 -8.67 53.54 28.26
C GLN A 239 -10.14 53.95 28.41
N LEU A 240 -10.99 53.00 28.81
CA LEU A 240 -12.40 53.27 29.05
C LEU A 240 -12.57 54.15 30.29
N ARG A 241 -13.09 55.37 30.12
CA ARG A 241 -13.45 56.29 31.21
C ARG A 241 -14.80 56.95 30.93
N PRO A 242 -15.59 57.30 31.96
CA PRO A 242 -16.83 58.05 31.77
C PRO A 242 -16.54 59.42 31.14
N VAL A 243 -17.10 59.67 29.95
CA VAL A 243 -16.99 60.97 29.26
C VAL A 243 -18.32 61.70 29.33
N ARG A 244 -18.31 62.96 29.78
CA ARG A 244 -19.48 63.83 29.72
C ARG A 244 -19.71 64.24 28.26
N LEU A 245 -20.80 63.76 27.65
CA LEU A 245 -21.15 64.07 26.26
C LEU A 245 -21.30 65.59 26.00
N ARG A 246 -21.69 66.36 27.03
CA ARG A 246 -21.84 67.82 26.95
C ARG A 246 -20.53 68.57 26.70
N THR A 247 -19.36 67.95 26.92
CA THR A 247 -18.04 68.53 26.62
C THR A 247 -17.47 68.10 25.26
N LEU A 248 -18.06 67.10 24.59
CA LEU A 248 -17.64 66.64 23.26
C LEU A 248 -18.38 67.36 22.13
N GLY A 249 -19.58 67.88 22.40
CA GLY A 249 -20.40 68.65 21.44
C GLY A 249 -20.06 70.14 21.43
N ARG A 250 -18.89 70.50 20.91
CA ARG A 250 -18.66 71.80 20.26
C ARG A 250 -17.98 71.53 18.93
N ILE A 251 -18.81 71.07 17.98
CA ILE A 251 -18.53 71.16 16.55
C ILE A 251 -19.23 72.42 16.06
#